data_AF-A0A944L173-F1
#
_entry.id   AF-A0A944L173-F1
#
_cell.length_a   1.000
_cell.length_b   1.000
_cell.length_c   1.000
_cell.angle_alpha   90.00
_cell.angle_beta   90.00
_cell.angle_gamma   90.00
#
_symmetry.space_group_name_H-M   'P 1'
#
loop_
_entity.id
_entity.type
_entity.pdbx_description
1 polymer ?
#
loop_
_entity_poly.entity_id
_entity_poly.type
_entity_poly.pdbx_seq_one_letter_code
_entity_poly.pdbx_strand_id
1 'polypeptide(L)'
;MRAITGTDIIDFYNSRYDLLVLTADGEFDYQDHSGIDTSSYDDGRATAYDFVTTDDGSQVQVLLERATVVDGEWFPDALEDGALIPAVADEMAAIITNDGILPSRARKAIDASAAWRKAVEEADSLAMQRALAVAEVVAYAGGNQSEAGRRLGLDQSTVNKLVKKAAR
;
A
#
# COMPACT_ATOMS: atom_id res chain seq x y z
N MET A 1 3.91 7.25 18.08
CA MET A 1 4.37 8.28 17.13
C MET A 1 4.29 9.64 17.79
N ARG A 2 5.37 10.42 17.78
CA ARG A 2 5.34 11.83 18.20
C ARG A 2 4.86 12.71 17.04
N ALA A 3 4.36 13.91 17.34
CA ALA A 3 4.08 14.90 16.29
C ALA A 3 5.40 15.35 15.64
N ILE A 4 5.33 15.64 14.34
CA ILE A 4 6.43 16.33 13.66
C ILE A 4 6.43 17.80 14.10
N THR A 5 7.62 18.39 14.20
CA THR A 5 7.83 19.76 14.66
C THR A 5 8.53 20.57 13.58
N GLY A 6 8.46 21.91 13.63
CA GLY A 6 9.22 22.75 12.70
C GLY A 6 10.73 22.52 12.79
N THR A 7 11.25 22.15 13.97
CA THR A 7 12.65 21.74 14.12
C THR A 7 12.99 20.52 13.27
N ASP A 8 12.11 19.51 13.22
CA ASP A 8 12.35 18.33 12.37
C ASP A 8 12.39 18.68 10.88
N ILE A 9 11.55 19.65 10.46
CA ILE A 9 11.52 20.14 9.07
C ILE A 9 12.81 20.91 8.75
N ILE A 10 13.29 21.76 9.66
CA ILE A 10 14.55 22.49 9.50
C ILE A 10 15.73 21.52 9.46
N ASP A 11 15.76 20.53 10.35
CA ASP A 11 16.81 19.51 10.40
C ASP A 11 16.84 18.70 9.11
N PHE A 12 15.67 18.31 8.59
CA PHE A 12 15.54 17.69 7.28
C PHE A 12 16.04 18.59 6.15
N TYR A 13 15.61 19.85 6.10
CA TYR A 13 16.06 20.79 5.05
C TYR A 13 17.59 20.93 5.02
N ASN A 14 18.21 20.91 6.21
CA ASN A 14 19.65 21.02 6.39
C ASN A 14 20.41 19.70 6.17
N SER A 15 19.77 18.54 6.34
CA SER A 15 20.40 17.22 6.16
C SER A 15 20.74 16.93 4.70
N ARG A 16 20.08 17.63 3.77
CA ARG A 16 20.26 17.59 2.31
C ARG A 16 19.75 16.34 1.60
N TYR A 17 19.11 15.43 2.33
CA TYR A 17 18.36 14.33 1.73
C TYR A 17 17.17 14.87 0.91
N ASP A 18 16.71 14.06 -0.04
CA ASP A 18 15.61 14.43 -0.91
C ASP A 18 14.25 14.34 -0.22
N LEU A 19 14.08 13.36 0.67
CA LEU A 19 12.79 12.98 1.24
C LEU A 19 12.85 12.88 2.77
N LEU A 20 11.84 13.48 3.41
CA LEU A 20 11.49 13.21 4.79
C LEU A 20 10.44 12.12 4.81
N VAL A 21 10.66 11.04 5.55
CA VAL A 21 9.75 9.90 5.57
C VAL A 21 9.34 9.51 6.99
N LEU A 22 8.19 8.84 7.09
CA LEU A 22 7.67 8.21 8.30
C LEU A 22 7.72 6.70 8.14
N THR A 23 8.47 6.03 9.01
CA THR A 23 8.61 4.58 9.01
C THR A 23 7.35 3.87 9.50
N ALA A 24 7.31 2.55 9.32
CA ALA A 24 6.24 1.71 9.85
C ALA A 24 6.13 1.79 11.39
N ASP A 25 7.27 1.94 12.08
CA ASP A 25 7.36 2.05 13.54
C ASP A 25 6.96 3.44 14.06
N GLY A 26 6.70 4.39 13.16
CA GLY A 26 6.31 5.74 13.49
C GLY A 26 7.48 6.64 13.89
N GLU A 27 8.66 6.35 13.33
CA GLU A 27 9.88 7.16 13.43
C GLU A 27 10.06 8.00 12.16
N PHE A 28 10.71 9.16 12.29
CA PHE A 28 11.07 10.00 11.15
C PHE A 28 12.46 9.63 10.68
N ASP A 29 12.62 9.52 9.37
CA ASP A 29 13.90 9.19 8.73
C ASP A 29 14.09 10.02 7.45
N TYR A 30 15.31 10.03 6.93
CA TYR A 30 15.68 10.79 5.73
C TYR A 30 16.16 9.85 4.62
N GLN A 31 15.65 10.05 3.41
CA GLN A 31 15.93 9.18 2.28
C GLN A 31 16.28 10.01 1.05
N ASP A 32 17.21 9.50 0.24
CA ASP A 32 17.44 10.02 -1.11
C ASP A 32 16.49 9.33 -2.09
N HIS A 33 16.14 9.99 -3.19
CA HIS A 33 15.32 9.37 -4.24
C HIS A 33 15.95 8.07 -4.78
N SER A 34 17.28 7.98 -4.79
CA SER A 34 18.00 6.78 -5.20
C SER A 34 17.81 5.57 -4.27
N GLY A 35 17.34 5.80 -3.04
CA GLY A 35 17.02 4.73 -2.08
C GLY A 35 15.59 4.20 -2.21
N ILE A 36 14.80 4.69 -3.18
CA ILE A 36 13.41 4.29 -3.39
C ILE A 36 13.30 3.29 -4.53
N ASP A 37 12.84 2.08 -4.22
CA ASP A 37 12.70 0.96 -5.17
C ASP A 37 11.35 0.96 -5.90
N THR A 38 10.29 1.41 -5.24
CA THR A 38 8.95 1.46 -5.83
C THR A 38 8.15 2.65 -5.32
N SER A 39 7.26 3.15 -6.17
CA SER A 39 6.27 4.16 -5.80
C SER A 39 4.85 3.68 -6.03
N SER A 40 3.89 4.38 -5.41
CA SER A 40 2.45 4.10 -5.57
C SER A 40 1.89 4.54 -6.94
N TYR A 41 2.71 5.16 -7.81
CA TYR A 41 2.31 5.64 -9.13
C TYR A 41 3.06 4.91 -10.25
N ASP A 42 2.36 4.64 -11.36
CA ASP A 42 2.93 3.96 -12.53
C ASP A 42 4.06 4.75 -13.22
N ASP A 43 4.18 6.06 -12.94
CA ASP A 43 5.25 6.93 -13.44
C ASP A 43 6.48 6.99 -12.52
N GLY A 44 6.48 6.25 -11.41
CA GLY A 44 7.62 6.10 -10.51
C GLY A 44 7.89 7.30 -9.60
N ARG A 45 7.03 8.33 -9.62
CA ARG A 45 7.21 9.50 -8.74
C ARG A 45 6.93 9.16 -7.27
N ALA A 46 7.69 9.76 -6.37
CA ALA A 46 7.45 9.73 -4.93
C ALA A 46 7.11 11.16 -4.47
N THR A 47 5.85 11.41 -4.16
CA THR A 47 5.35 12.73 -3.74
C THR A 47 4.94 12.70 -2.27
N ALA A 48 4.72 13.88 -1.68
CA ALA A 48 4.27 13.99 -0.30
C ALA A 48 3.03 13.13 -0.04
N TYR A 49 3.09 12.38 1.05
CA TYR A 49 2.09 11.42 1.56
C TYR A 49 1.96 10.09 0.82
N ASP A 50 2.79 9.84 -0.19
CA ASP A 50 2.85 8.53 -0.84
C ASP A 50 3.46 7.47 0.08
N PHE A 51 3.05 6.22 -0.13
CA PHE A 51 3.75 5.07 0.42
C PHE A 51 4.72 4.53 -0.62
N VAL A 52 5.98 4.39 -0.22
CA VAL A 52 7.08 3.93 -1.06
C VAL A 52 7.81 2.79 -0.37
N THR A 53 8.52 1.97 -1.14
CA THR A 53 9.40 0.94 -0.61
C THR A 53 10.84 1.34 -0.82
N THR A 54 11.64 1.28 0.23
CA THR A 54 13.09 1.55 0.22
C THR A 54 13.86 0.32 -0.26
N ASP A 55 15.13 0.51 -0.61
CA ASP A 55 16.07 -0.52 -1.09
C ASP A 55 16.26 -1.72 -0.14
N ASP A 56 16.10 -1.49 1.16
CA ASP A 56 16.11 -2.52 2.21
C ASP A 56 14.78 -3.32 2.30
N GLY A 57 13.79 -2.97 1.47
CA GLY A 57 12.45 -3.57 1.44
C GLY A 57 11.48 -2.99 2.48
N SER A 58 11.88 -1.99 3.26
CA SER A 58 11.01 -1.33 4.22
C SER A 58 9.98 -0.45 3.51
N GLN A 59 8.75 -0.39 4.06
CA GLN A 59 7.74 0.52 3.55
C GLN A 59 7.67 1.77 4.41
N VAL A 60 7.84 2.92 3.77
CA VAL A 60 7.79 4.23 4.43
C VAL A 60 6.72 5.10 3.77
N GLN A 61 6.31 6.14 4.49
CA GLN A 61 5.42 7.17 3.96
C GLN A 61 6.23 8.45 3.75
N VAL A 62 6.22 9.00 2.56
CA VAL A 62 6.84 10.31 2.28
C VAL A 62 6.03 11.38 3.01
N LEU A 63 6.68 12.26 3.75
CA LEU A 63 6.03 13.38 4.44
C LEU A 63 6.28 14.70 3.72
N LEU A 64 7.51 14.89 3.23
CA LEU A 64 7.92 16.10 2.55
C LEU A 64 9.04 15.78 1.56
N GLU A 65 8.97 16.40 0.39
CA GLU A 65 10.06 16.37 -0.60
C GLU A 65 10.80 17.70 -0.55
N ARG A 66 12.12 17.67 -0.51
CA ARG A 66 12.94 18.90 -0.40
C ARG A 66 12.72 19.85 -1.57
N ALA A 67 12.54 19.32 -2.78
CA ALA A 67 12.24 20.13 -3.96
C ALA A 67 10.96 20.97 -3.78
N THR A 68 9.96 20.48 -3.04
CA THR A 68 8.74 21.27 -2.76
C THR A 68 8.96 22.42 -1.79
N VAL A 69 10.03 22.40 -1.00
CA VAL A 69 10.44 23.52 -0.12
C VAL A 69 11.22 24.57 -0.91
N VAL A 70 12.00 24.15 -1.90
CA VAL A 70 12.89 25.03 -2.67
C VAL A 70 12.19 25.67 -3.86
N ASP A 71 11.42 24.87 -4.61
CA ASP A 71 10.82 25.24 -5.89
C ASP A 71 9.30 25.09 -5.90
N GLY A 72 8.69 24.70 -4.77
CA GLY A 72 7.28 24.36 -4.70
C GLY A 72 6.35 25.56 -4.50
N GLU A 73 5.18 25.49 -5.15
CA GLU A 73 4.12 26.50 -5.02
C GLU A 73 3.43 26.48 -3.65
N TRP A 74 3.62 25.42 -2.84
CA TRP A 74 2.99 25.29 -1.53
C TRP A 74 3.51 26.31 -0.51
N PHE A 75 4.76 26.76 -0.65
CA PHE A 75 5.38 27.73 0.26
C PHE A 75 6.31 28.68 -0.52
N PRO A 76 5.76 29.63 -1.30
CA PRO A 76 6.53 30.46 -2.24
C PRO A 76 7.59 31.37 -1.59
N ASP A 77 7.53 31.54 -0.27
CA ASP A 77 8.46 32.34 0.53
C ASP A 77 9.05 31.53 1.70
N ALA A 78 9.21 30.21 1.53
CA ALA A 78 9.73 29.36 2.61
C ALA A 78 11.16 29.73 3.04
N LEU A 79 11.95 30.34 2.15
CA LEU A 79 13.37 30.56 2.34
C LEU A 79 13.69 32.06 2.49
N GLU A 80 14.46 32.39 3.52
CA GLU A 80 15.09 33.70 3.73
C GLU A 80 16.61 33.49 3.70
N ASP A 81 17.31 34.16 2.76
CA ASP A 81 18.75 34.00 2.53
C ASP A 81 19.22 32.53 2.36
N GLY A 82 18.35 31.68 1.81
CA GLY A 82 18.62 30.25 1.60
C GLY A 82 18.46 29.38 2.85
N ALA A 83 17.96 29.95 3.96
CA ALA A 83 17.57 29.21 5.16
C ALA A 83 16.05 29.10 5.25
N LEU A 84 15.55 27.95 5.70
CA LEU A 84 14.13 27.75 5.94
C LEU A 84 13.66 28.62 7.11
N ILE A 85 12.61 29.42 6.88
CA ILE A 85 12.01 30.30 7.89
C ILE A 85 11.34 29.44 8.97
N PRO A 86 11.66 29.61 10.27
CA PRO A 86 11.12 28.77 11.33
C PRO A 86 9.59 28.75 11.42
N ALA A 87 8.93 29.89 11.20
CA ALA A 87 7.48 29.97 11.20
C ALA A 87 6.83 29.14 10.08
N VAL A 88 7.46 29.11 8.90
CA VAL A 88 6.99 28.29 7.77
C VAL A 88 7.24 26.81 8.05
N ALA A 89 8.37 26.47 8.68
CA ALA A 89 8.66 25.10 9.11
C ALA A 89 7.62 24.58 10.12
N ASP A 90 7.18 25.41 11.06
CA ASP A 90 6.11 25.07 12.01
C ASP A 90 4.77 24.85 11.30
N GLU A 91 4.45 25.67 10.28
CA GLU A 91 3.25 25.49 9.46
C GLU A 91 3.28 24.19 8.65
N MET A 92 4.41 23.88 8.00
CA MET A 92 4.63 22.61 7.31
C MET A 92 4.42 21.42 8.25
N ALA A 93 5.00 21.46 9.44
CA ALA A 93 4.86 20.41 10.44
C ALA A 93 3.39 20.24 10.90
N ALA A 94 2.66 21.34 11.07
CA ALA A 94 1.25 21.31 11.42
C ALA A 94 0.39 20.65 10.32
N ILE A 95 0.62 21.02 9.06
CA ILE A 95 -0.09 20.44 7.91
C ILE A 95 0.22 18.94 7.79
N ILE A 96 1.49 18.55 7.85
CA ILE A 96 1.90 17.14 7.78
C ILE A 96 1.25 16.32 8.91
N THR A 97 1.27 16.85 10.14
CA THR A 97 0.71 16.15 11.31
C THR A 97 -0.80 15.98 11.20
N ASN A 98 -1.53 17.06 10.90
CA ASN A 98 -2.98 17.09 11.01
C ASN A 98 -3.66 16.56 9.74
N ASP A 99 -3.13 16.92 8.58
CA ASP A 99 -3.80 16.73 7.29
C ASP A 99 -3.06 15.73 6.40
N GLY A 100 -1.79 15.47 6.68
CA GLY A 100 -0.96 14.54 5.91
C GLY A 100 -1.07 13.09 6.37
N ILE A 101 -0.62 12.81 7.60
CA ILE A 101 -0.33 11.44 8.07
C ILE A 101 -1.60 10.59 8.22
N LEU A 102 -2.60 11.07 8.95
CA LEU A 102 -3.79 10.25 9.23
C LEU A 102 -4.65 10.02 7.97
N PRO A 103 -4.95 11.03 7.14
CA PRO A 103 -5.75 10.84 5.92
C PRO A 103 -5.11 9.87 4.91
N SER A 104 -3.79 9.95 4.71
CA SER A 104 -3.06 9.02 3.84
C SER A 104 -3.04 7.59 4.37
N ARG A 105 -2.84 7.39 5.69
CA ARG A 105 -2.97 6.06 6.31
C ARG A 105 -4.38 5.50 6.19
N ALA A 106 -5.41 6.34 6.33
CA ALA A 106 -6.80 5.93 6.09
C ALA A 106 -7.02 5.52 4.63
N ARG A 107 -6.48 6.27 3.66
CA ARG A 107 -6.52 5.92 2.24
C ARG A 107 -5.88 4.56 1.97
N LYS A 108 -4.67 4.32 2.49
CA LYS A 108 -3.99 3.02 2.38
C LYS A 108 -4.82 1.86 2.92
N ALA A 109 -5.49 2.05 4.06
CA ALA A 109 -6.36 1.01 4.64
C ALA A 109 -7.60 0.73 3.77
N ILE A 110 -8.18 1.78 3.16
CA ILE A 110 -9.28 1.65 2.21
C ILE A 110 -8.84 0.87 0.97
N ASP A 111 -7.68 1.21 0.41
CA ASP A 111 -7.15 0.57 -0.81
C ASP A 111 -6.80 -0.90 -0.55
N ALA A 112 -6.20 -1.21 0.60
CA ALA A 112 -5.96 -2.58 1.05
C ALA A 112 -7.27 -3.38 1.18
N SER A 113 -8.33 -2.73 1.68
CA SER A 113 -9.66 -3.36 1.78
C SER A 113 -10.28 -3.63 0.42
N ALA A 114 -10.10 -2.73 -0.55
CA ALA A 114 -10.57 -2.91 -1.93
C ALA A 114 -9.81 -4.04 -2.63
N ALA A 115 -8.47 -4.07 -2.48
CA ALA A 115 -7.63 -5.14 -3.02
C ALA A 115 -8.01 -6.51 -2.43
N TRP A 116 -8.22 -6.58 -1.11
CA TRP A 116 -8.71 -7.79 -0.45
C TRP A 116 -10.05 -8.25 -1.03
N ARG A 117 -11.01 -7.33 -1.21
CA ARG A 117 -12.34 -7.66 -1.76
C ARG A 117 -12.24 -8.25 -3.17
N LYS A 118 -11.40 -7.65 -4.03
CA LYS A 118 -11.13 -8.16 -5.38
C LYS A 118 -10.51 -9.55 -5.34
N ALA A 119 -9.54 -9.78 -4.45
CA ALA A 119 -8.91 -11.10 -4.29
C ALA A 119 -9.91 -12.16 -3.80
N VAL A 120 -10.85 -11.79 -2.91
CA VAL A 120 -11.93 -12.69 -2.47
C VAL A 120 -12.86 -13.04 -3.63
N GLU A 121 -13.28 -12.06 -4.43
CA GLU A 121 -14.12 -12.31 -5.61
C GLU A 121 -13.42 -13.23 -6.63
N GLU A 122 -12.13 -13.01 -6.87
CA GLU A 122 -11.32 -13.87 -7.73
C GLU A 122 -11.20 -15.28 -7.17
N ALA A 123 -10.91 -15.42 -5.87
CA ALA A 123 -10.85 -16.71 -5.19
C ALA A 123 -12.19 -17.46 -5.27
N ASP A 124 -13.32 -16.76 -5.12
CA ASP A 124 -14.65 -17.34 -5.25
C ASP A 124 -14.97 -17.80 -6.67
N SER A 125 -14.57 -17.01 -7.69
CA SER A 125 -14.66 -17.37 -9.10
C SER A 125 -13.86 -18.63 -9.41
N LEU A 126 -12.59 -18.68 -8.99
CA LEU A 126 -11.73 -19.85 -9.16
C LEU A 126 -12.27 -21.07 -8.41
N ALA A 127 -12.84 -20.87 -7.21
CA ALA A 127 -13.48 -21.95 -6.47
C ALA A 127 -14.74 -22.49 -7.18
N MET A 128 -15.50 -21.63 -7.87
CA MET A 128 -16.63 -22.06 -8.69
C MET A 128 -16.17 -22.81 -9.94
N GLN A 129 -15.15 -22.33 -10.65
CA GLN A 129 -14.57 -23.02 -11.79
C GLN A 129 -14.08 -24.42 -11.41
N ARG A 130 -13.38 -24.54 -10.27
CA ARG A 130 -13.00 -25.84 -9.71
C ARG A 130 -14.21 -26.73 -9.45
N ALA A 131 -15.27 -26.18 -8.86
CA ALA A 131 -16.49 -26.93 -8.58
C ALA A 131 -17.16 -27.47 -9.85
N LEU A 132 -17.26 -26.65 -10.90
CA LEU A 132 -17.80 -27.02 -12.20
C LEU A 132 -16.97 -28.12 -12.87
N ALA A 133 -15.63 -28.00 -12.87
CA ALA A 133 -14.75 -29.03 -13.42
C ALA A 133 -14.89 -30.38 -12.69
N VAL A 134 -15.07 -30.37 -11.36
CA VAL A 134 -15.34 -31.60 -10.60
C VAL A 134 -16.72 -32.18 -10.95
N ALA A 135 -17.75 -31.35 -11.10
CA ALA A 135 -19.08 -31.79 -11.50
C ALA A 135 -19.08 -32.42 -12.91
N GLU A 136 -18.28 -31.88 -13.84
CA GLU A 136 -18.06 -32.46 -15.17
C GLU A 136 -17.46 -33.87 -15.09
N VAL A 137 -16.43 -34.07 -14.25
CA VAL A 137 -15.83 -35.40 -14.03
C VAL A 137 -16.85 -36.38 -13.43
N VAL A 138 -17.71 -35.93 -12.52
CA VAL A 138 -18.82 -36.75 -11.98
C VAL A 138 -19.81 -37.13 -13.09
N ALA A 139 -20.15 -36.21 -13.99
CA ALA A 139 -21.02 -36.49 -15.13
C ALA A 139 -20.41 -37.56 -16.06
N TYR A 140 -19.12 -37.43 -16.41
CA TYR A 140 -18.40 -38.44 -17.21
C TYR A 140 -18.21 -39.78 -16.49
N ALA A 141 -18.25 -39.81 -15.16
CA ALA A 141 -18.30 -41.02 -14.36
C ALA A 141 -19.72 -41.62 -14.24
N GLY A 142 -20.69 -41.15 -15.01
CA GLY A 142 -22.09 -41.62 -14.98
C GLY A 142 -22.81 -41.23 -13.69
N GLY A 143 -22.46 -40.10 -13.08
CA GLY A 143 -22.99 -39.65 -11.79
C GLY A 143 -22.33 -40.29 -10.57
N ASN A 144 -21.37 -41.20 -10.75
CA ASN A 144 -20.69 -41.88 -9.64
C ASN A 144 -19.62 -40.98 -9.00
N GLN A 145 -20.00 -40.31 -7.91
CA GLN A 145 -19.11 -39.41 -7.17
C GLN A 145 -17.92 -40.12 -6.50
N SER A 146 -18.07 -41.38 -6.09
CA SER A 146 -16.96 -42.13 -5.49
C SER A 146 -15.89 -42.47 -6.53
N GLU A 147 -16.31 -42.81 -7.76
CA GLU A 147 -15.39 -43.02 -8.89
C GLU A 147 -14.70 -41.71 -9.30
N ALA A 148 -15.44 -40.61 -9.39
CA ALA A 148 -14.86 -39.29 -9.65
C ALA A 148 -13.85 -38.89 -8.58
N GLY A 149 -14.16 -39.11 -7.29
CA GLY A 149 -13.25 -38.87 -6.18
C GLY A 149 -11.94 -39.66 -6.30
N ARG A 150 -12.01 -40.96 -6.62
CA ARG A 150 -10.81 -41.78 -6.85
C ARG A 150 -9.94 -41.24 -8.00
N ARG A 151 -10.53 -40.82 -9.11
CA ARG A 151 -9.79 -40.26 -10.26
C ARG A 151 -9.13 -38.92 -9.95
N LEU A 152 -9.78 -38.10 -9.13
CA LEU A 152 -9.30 -36.79 -8.74
C LEU A 152 -8.38 -36.80 -7.51
N GLY A 153 -8.21 -37.95 -6.85
CA GLY A 153 -7.51 -38.03 -5.56
C GLY A 153 -8.23 -37.28 -4.44
N LEU A 154 -9.56 -37.13 -4.54
CA LEU A 154 -10.40 -36.43 -3.56
C LEU A 154 -11.27 -37.43 -2.80
N ASP A 155 -11.51 -37.15 -1.53
CA ASP A 155 -12.49 -37.89 -0.75
C ASP A 155 -13.93 -37.56 -1.21
N GLN A 156 -14.85 -38.49 -0.96
CA GLN A 156 -16.24 -38.36 -1.40
C GLN A 156 -16.98 -37.18 -0.75
N SER A 157 -16.59 -36.73 0.46
CA SER A 157 -17.19 -35.57 1.11
C SER A 157 -16.81 -34.28 0.38
N THR A 158 -15.55 -34.15 -0.02
CA THR A 158 -15.05 -33.03 -0.82
C THR A 158 -15.74 -32.96 -2.19
N VAL A 159 -15.86 -34.09 -2.89
CA VAL A 159 -16.60 -34.15 -4.17
C VAL A 159 -18.05 -33.69 -3.99
N ASN A 160 -18.75 -34.22 -2.98
CA ASN A 160 -20.13 -33.82 -2.67
C ASN A 160 -20.28 -32.31 -2.43
N LYS A 161 -19.36 -31.70 -1.68
CA LYS A 161 -19.39 -30.25 -1.41
C LYS A 161 -19.20 -29.43 -2.68
N LEU A 162 -18.29 -29.85 -3.55
CA LEU A 162 -18.00 -29.16 -4.81
C LEU A 162 -19.16 -29.31 -5.80
N VAL A 163 -19.75 -30.49 -5.93
CA VAL A 163 -20.96 -30.69 -6.75
C VAL A 163 -22.12 -29.82 -6.24
N LYS A 164 -22.33 -29.74 -4.91
CA LYS A 164 -23.33 -28.83 -4.32
C LYS A 164 -23.03 -27.36 -4.58
N LYS A 165 -21.76 -26.95 -4.61
CA LYS A 165 -21.36 -25.57 -4.95
C LYS A 165 -21.65 -25.26 -6.42
N ALA A 166 -21.34 -26.19 -7.33
CA ALA A 166 -21.60 -26.03 -8.76
C ALA A 166 -23.08 -25.94 -9.14
N ALA A 167 -23.98 -26.43 -8.29
CA ALA A 167 -25.43 -26.42 -8.51
C ALA A 167 -26.13 -25.16 -7.95
N ARG A 168 -25.39 -24.20 -7.40
CA ARG A 168 -25.90 -22.92 -6.90
C ARG A 168 -25.64 -21.82 -7.90
#